data_AF-A0A940PHC9-F1
#
_entry.id   AF-A0A940PHC9-F1
#
_cell.length_a   1.000
_cell.length_b   1.000
_cell.length_c   1.000
_cell.angle_alpha   90.00
_cell.angle_beta   90.00
_cell.angle_gamma   90.00
#
_symmetry.space_group_name_H-M   'P 1'
#
loop_
_entity.id
_entity.type
_entity.pdbx_description
1 polymer ?
#
loop_
_entity_poly.entity_id
_entity_poly.type
_entity_poly.pdbx_seq_one_letter_code
_entity_poly.pdbx_strand_id
1 'polypeptide(L)'
;MRIEERWQDVTIFNVAFATTKRASIERLVILKNAPSDADVEAMIYKHLPNVVAVHHVDEWGTGLSLKESIDMSKELTMIGMEVAG
;
A
#
# COMPACT_ATOMS: atom_id res chain seq x y z
N MET A 1 1.98 19.74 12.81
CA MET A 1 2.20 18.75 11.74
C MET A 1 0.86 18.40 11.14
N ARG A 2 0.60 18.84 9.91
CA ARG A 2 -0.67 18.60 9.20
C ARG A 2 -0.76 17.14 8.78
N ILE A 3 -1.97 16.60 8.60
CA ILE A 3 -2.18 15.22 8.14
C ILE A 3 -1.46 14.99 6.80
N GLU A 4 -1.41 16.01 5.95
CA GLU A 4 -0.83 15.99 4.61
C GLU A 4 0.68 15.72 4.65
N GLU A 5 1.40 16.26 5.63
CA GLU A 5 2.83 16.02 5.84
C GLU A 5 3.11 14.56 6.27
N ARG A 6 2.14 13.86 6.88
CA ARG A 6 2.31 12.47 7.31
C ARG A 6 2.24 11.45 6.17
N TRP A 7 1.60 11.82 5.06
CA TRP A 7 1.40 10.93 3.91
C TRP A 7 2.50 11.08 2.84
N GLN A 8 3.32 12.12 2.90
CA GLN A 8 4.40 12.30 1.91
C GLN A 8 5.51 11.24 2.05
N ASP A 9 5.71 10.73 3.27
CA ASP A 9 6.80 9.81 3.57
C ASP A 9 6.35 8.34 3.65
N VAL A 10 5.18 7.98 3.14
CA VAL A 10 4.72 6.58 3.17
C VAL A 10 4.69 5.96 1.79
N THR A 11 5.01 4.67 1.72
CA THR A 11 4.89 3.83 0.53
C THR A 11 3.96 2.67 0.85
N ILE A 12 3.07 2.36 -0.08
CA ILE A 12 2.12 1.25 0.02
C ILE A 12 2.61 0.10 -0.84
N PHE A 13 2.68 -1.07 -0.22
CA PHE A 13 3.05 -2.33 -0.85
C PHE A 13 1.86 -3.28 -0.80
N ASN A 14 1.58 -3.96 -1.90
CA ASN A 14 0.80 -5.17 -1.89
C ASN A 14 1.73 -6.37 -1.69
N VAL A 15 1.44 -7.18 -0.67
CA VAL A 15 2.31 -8.30 -0.32
C VAL A 15 1.49 -9.57 -0.18
N ALA A 16 1.92 -10.60 -0.89
CA ALA A 16 1.41 -11.96 -0.68
C ALA A 16 2.44 -12.82 0.05
N PHE A 17 1.96 -13.53 1.08
CA PHE A 17 2.77 -14.42 1.88
C PHE A 17 1.98 -15.63 2.38
N ALA A 18 2.71 -16.70 2.71
CA ALA A 18 2.18 -17.89 3.33
C ALA A 18 2.51 -17.90 4.83
N THR A 19 1.62 -18.51 5.61
CA THR A 19 1.84 -18.78 7.03
C THR A 19 1.75 -20.27 7.31
N THR A 20 2.19 -20.70 8.50
CA THR A 20 2.06 -22.09 8.95
C THR A 20 0.63 -22.65 8.90
N LYS A 21 -0.40 -21.78 8.86
CA LYS A 21 -1.83 -22.17 8.84
C LYS A 21 -2.53 -21.91 7.52
N ARG A 22 -1.95 -21.11 6.62
CA ARG A 22 -2.62 -20.64 5.41
C ARG A 22 -1.62 -20.48 4.28
N ALA A 23 -1.90 -21.15 3.16
CA ALA A 23 -1.03 -21.20 2.00
C ALA A 23 -0.89 -19.86 1.24
N SER A 24 -1.88 -18.97 1.34
CA SER A 24 -1.80 -17.64 0.72
C SER A 24 -2.65 -16.61 1.46
N ILE A 25 -2.00 -15.49 1.78
CA ILE A 25 -2.57 -14.29 2.39
C ILE A 25 -2.04 -13.10 1.60
N GLU A 26 -2.94 -12.25 1.13
CA GLU A 26 -2.61 -10.99 0.46
C GLU A 26 -3.01 -9.81 1.36
N ARG A 27 -2.09 -8.86 1.56
CA ARG A 27 -2.27 -7.71 2.45
C ARG A 27 -1.57 -6.48 1.91
N LEU A 28 -2.18 -5.33 2.19
CA LEU A 28 -1.55 -4.02 2.01
C LEU A 28 -0.68 -3.69 3.24
N VAL A 29 0.57 -3.32 2.98
CA VAL A 29 1.54 -2.91 3.99
C VAL A 29 1.92 -1.46 3.71
N ILE A 30 1.81 -0.60 4.72
CA ILE A 30 2.13 0.83 4.62
C ILE A 30 3.36 1.10 5.47
N LEU A 31 4.43 1.55 4.83
CA LEU A 31 5.73 1.75 5.45
C LEU A 31 6.21 3.17 5.26
N LYS A 32 6.94 3.70 6.24
CA LYS A 32 7.57 5.02 6.13
C LYS A 32 8.91 4.91 5.41
N ASN A 33 9.29 5.98 4.70
CA ASN A 33 10.60 6.21 4.06
C ASN A 33 10.93 5.33 2.85
N ALA A 34 9.94 4.95 2.03
CA ALA A 34 10.15 4.21 0.77
C ALA A 34 11.20 3.07 0.86
N PRO A 35 10.95 2.06 1.70
CA PRO A 35 11.85 0.92 1.83
C PRO A 35 11.91 0.12 0.52
N SER A 36 13.01 -0.59 0.27
CA SER A 36 13.07 -1.53 -0.85
C SER A 36 12.18 -2.76 -0.60
N ASP A 37 11.86 -3.52 -1.65
CA ASP A 37 11.10 -4.79 -1.50
C ASP A 37 11.77 -5.76 -0.51
N ALA A 38 13.10 -5.80 -0.50
CA ALA A 38 13.88 -6.62 0.44
C ALA A 38 13.71 -6.16 1.89
N ASP A 39 13.60 -4.85 2.13
CA ASP A 39 13.34 -4.30 3.46
C ASP A 39 11.92 -4.63 3.92
N VAL A 40 10.95 -4.59 3.01
CA VAL A 40 9.55 -4.96 3.27
C VAL A 40 9.47 -6.44 3.66
N GLU A 41 10.12 -7.31 2.88
CA GLU A 41 10.20 -8.74 3.16
C GLU A 41 10.87 -9.01 4.52
N ALA A 42 12.01 -8.37 4.80
CA ALA A 42 12.69 -8.48 6.08
C ALA A 42 11.80 -8.05 7.26
N MET A 43 11.02 -6.99 7.10
CA MET A 43 10.06 -6.56 8.13
C MET A 43 8.92 -7.55 8.33
N ILE A 44 8.41 -8.16 7.26
CA ILE A 44 7.39 -9.19 7.35
C ILE A 44 7.90 -10.37 8.17
N TYR A 45 9.08 -10.90 7.86
CA TYR A 45 9.67 -11.98 8.64
C TYR A 45 9.96 -11.59 10.09
N LYS A 46 10.42 -10.35 10.32
CA LYS A 46 10.73 -9.84 11.65
C LYS A 46 9.49 -9.69 12.54
N HIS A 47 8.37 -9.25 11.97
CA HIS A 47 7.17 -8.88 12.74
C HIS A 47 6.04 -9.91 12.69
N LEU A 48 6.06 -10.82 11.72
CA LEU A 48 5.07 -11.88 11.54
C LEU A 48 5.77 -13.26 11.62
N PRO A 49 6.04 -13.78 12.83
CA PRO A 49 6.86 -14.98 13.03
C PRO A 49 6.22 -16.27 12.51
N ASN A 50 4.93 -16.25 12.16
CA ASN A 50 4.22 -17.37 11.57
C ASN A 50 4.29 -17.39 10.04
N VAL A 51 4.92 -16.39 9.41
CA VAL A 51 5.17 -16.35 7.97
C VAL A 51 6.28 -17.32 7.61
N VAL A 52 6.06 -18.13 6.59
CA VAL A 52 7.00 -19.16 6.15
C VAL A 52 7.57 -18.86 4.76
N ALA A 53 6.87 -18.07 3.95
CA ALA A 53 7.32 -17.64 2.64
C ALA A 53 6.67 -16.30 2.29
N VAL A 54 7.44 -15.37 1.73
CA VAL A 54 6.92 -14.21 0.99
C VAL A 54 6.96 -14.58 -0.49
N HIS A 55 5.85 -14.35 -1.20
CA HIS A 55 5.70 -14.74 -2.60
C HIS A 55 5.96 -13.58 -3.55
N HIS A 56 5.47 -12.39 -3.21
CA HIS A 56 5.76 -11.16 -3.94
C HIS A 56 5.59 -9.96 -3.01
N VAL A 57 6.28 -8.88 -3.37
CA VAL A 57 6.14 -7.54 -2.82
C VAL A 57 6.03 -6.61 -4.01
N ASP A 58 4.89 -5.95 -4.15
CA ASP A 58 4.63 -5.03 -5.26
C ASP A 58 4.40 -3.62 -4.69
N GLU A 59 5.26 -2.67 -5.05
CA GLU A 59 5.01 -1.26 -4.74
C GLU A 59 3.83 -0.74 -5.56
N TRP A 60 2.78 -0.28 -4.88
CA TRP A 60 1.58 0.27 -5.52
C TRP A 60 1.58 1.79 -5.58
N GLY A 61 2.39 2.45 -4.75
CA GLY A 61 2.61 3.89 -4.84
C GLY A 61 3.05 4.54 -3.54
N THR A 62 3.43 5.80 -3.63
CA THR A 62 3.75 6.66 -2.50
C THR A 62 2.52 7.44 -2.05
N GLY A 63 2.43 7.82 -0.78
CA GLY A 63 1.21 8.42 -0.22
C GLY A 63 0.79 9.75 -0.86
N LEU A 64 1.71 10.44 -1.55
CA LEU A 64 1.41 11.61 -2.40
C LEU A 64 0.67 11.20 -3.68
N SER A 65 1.15 10.18 -4.41
CA SER A 65 0.54 9.75 -5.67
C SER A 65 -0.85 9.14 -5.48
N LEU A 66 -1.08 8.50 -4.33
CA LEU A 66 -2.40 7.97 -3.96
C LEU A 66 -3.40 9.05 -3.57
N LYS A 67 -2.99 10.09 -2.83
CA LYS A 67 -3.87 11.23 -2.53
C LYS A 67 -4.28 11.93 -3.82
N GLU A 68 -3.31 12.23 -4.69
CA GLU A 68 -3.56 12.85 -5.99
C GLU A 68 -4.48 11.99 -6.88
N SER A 69 -4.27 10.67 -6.91
CA SER A 69 -5.13 9.75 -7.67
C SER A 69 -6.55 9.66 -7.12
N ILE A 70 -6.71 9.64 -5.79
CA ILE A 70 -8.02 9.65 -5.13
C ILE A 70 -8.74 10.98 -5.41
N ASP A 71 -8.04 12.09 -5.28
CA ASP A 71 -8.63 13.41 -5.51
C ASP A 71 -9.00 13.61 -7.00
N MET A 72 -8.15 13.16 -7.95
CA MET A 72 -8.49 13.10 -9.38
C MET A 72 -9.71 12.20 -9.66
N SER A 73 -9.82 11.04 -9.01
CA SER A 73 -10.97 10.15 -9.19
C SER A 73 -12.29 10.76 -8.69
N LYS A 74 -12.24 11.57 -7.63
CA LYS A 74 -13.39 12.30 -7.11
C LYS A 74 -13.81 13.42 -8.06
N GLU A 75 -12.86 14.16 -8.62
CA GLU A 75 -13.14 15.19 -9.63
C GLU A 75 -13.79 14.58 -10.88
N LEU A 76 -13.27 13.46 -11.39
CA LEU A 76 -13.87 12.77 -12.54
C LEU A 76 -15.28 12.23 -12.26
N THR A 77 -15.54 11.77 -11.03
CA THR A 77 -16.88 11.31 -10.61
C THR A 77 -17.88 12.48 -10.54
N MET A 78 -17.46 13.65 -10.06
CA MET A 78 -18.31 14.84 -10.03
C MET A 78 -18.65 15.35 -11.42
N ILE A 79 -17.66 15.41 -12.34
CA ILE A 79 -17.89 15.79 -13.73
C ILE A 79 -18.87 14.82 -14.42
N GLY A 80 -18.75 13.52 -14.17
CA GLY A 80 -19.67 12.52 -14.72
C GLY A 80 -21.13 12.64 -14.24
N MET A 81 -21.36 13.20 -13.04
CA MET A 81 -22.71 13.45 -12.52
C MET A 81 -23.34 14.73 -13.08
N GLU A 82 -22.55 15.76 -13.40
CA GLU A 82 -23.06 17.02 -13.96
C GLU A 82 -23.44 16.91 -15.45
N VAL A 83 -22.81 16.01 -16.21
CA VAL A 83 -23.10 15.82 -17.64
C VAL A 83 -24.33 14.92 -17.88
N ALA A 84 -24.79 14.20 -16.86
CA ALA A 84 -25.94 13.30 -16.92
C ALA A 84 -27.27 13.93 -16.45
N GLY A 85 -27.27 15.24 -16.14
CA GLY A 85 -28.43 16.02 -15.70
C GLY A 85 -29.09 16.84 -16.79
#